data_AF-A0A317Z7D5-F1
#
_entry.id   AF-A0A317Z7D5-F1
#
_cell.length_a   1.000
_cell.length_b   1.000
_cell.length_c   1.000
_cell.angle_alpha   90.00
_cell.angle_beta   90.00
_cell.angle_gamma   90.00
#
_symmetry.space_group_name_H-M   'P 1'
#
loop_
_entity.id
_entity.type
_entity.pdbx_description
1 polymer ?
#
loop_
_entity_poly.entity_id
_entity_poly.type
_entity_poly.pdbx_seq_one_letter_code
_entity_poly.pdbx_strand_id
1 'polypeptide(L)' 'MKILGAMIMGPLVGWLMKKVDQFIQPRTPNGLEMLFNNFSAGFLAFFMTILGFKILGPIVEGLMKILGA' A
#
# COMPACT_ATOMS: atom_id res chain seq x y z
N MET A 1 11.25 14.15 7.05
CA MET A 1 10.31 13.97 5.92
C MET A 1 10.22 12.51 5.46
N LYS A 2 11.31 11.88 4.97
CA LYS A 2 11.28 10.54 4.34
C LYS A 2 10.81 9.40 5.26
N ILE A 3 11.18 9.44 6.55
CA ILE A 3 10.86 8.35 7.50
C ILE A 3 9.39 8.38 7.94
N LEU A 4 8.84 9.57 8.26
CA LEU A 4 7.47 9.71 8.75
C LEU A 4 6.43 9.32 7.68
N GLY A 5 6.67 9.69 6.41
CA GLY A 5 5.84 9.22 5.29
C GLY A 5 5.90 7.71 5.09
N ALA A 6 7.09 7.11 5.24
CA ALA A 6 7.26 5.66 5.14
C ALA A 6 6.59 4.90 6.30
N MET A 7 6.58 5.46 7.52
CA MET A 7 5.93 4.85 8.69
C MET A 7 4.41 4.80 8.57
N ILE A 8 3.79 5.71 7.81
CA ILE A 8 2.34 5.70 7.55
C ILE A 8 2.01 4.85 6.33
N MET A 9 2.82 4.97 5.27
CA MET A 9 2.62 4.17 4.05
C MET A 9 2.84 2.68 4.27
N GLY A 10 3.79 2.27 5.13
CA GLY A 10 4.05 0.85 5.42
C GLY A 10 2.79 0.09 5.89
N PRO A 11 2.16 0.51 7.01
CA PRO A 11 0.93 -0.10 7.50
C PRO A 11 -0.24 0.00 6.50
N LEU A 12 -0.37 1.13 5.80
CA LEU A 12 -1.45 1.36 4.84
C LEU A 12 -1.35 0.41 3.63
N VAL A 13 -0.14 0.25 3.08
CA VAL A 13 0.14 -0.69 1.98
C VAL A 13 -0.08 -2.13 2.45
N GLY A 14 0.38 -2.49 3.66
CA GLY A 14 0.16 -3.83 4.23
C GLY A 14 -1.32 -4.16 4.45
N TRP A 15 -2.12 -3.19 4.91
CA TRP A 15 -3.57 -3.37 5.05
C TRP A 15 -4.26 -3.54 3.69
N LEU A 16 -3.87 -2.75 2.69
CA LEU A 16 -4.44 -2.84 1.35
C LEU A 16 -4.06 -4.17 0.68
N MET A 17 -2.81 -4.62 0.86
CA MET A 17 -2.32 -5.91 0.39
C MET A 17 -3.18 -7.05 0.94
N LYS A 18 -3.44 -7.07 2.24
CA LYS A 18 -4.30 -8.08 2.87
C LYS A 18 -5.70 -8.12 2.26
N LYS A 19 -6.28 -6.96 1.97
CA LYS A 19 -7.61 -6.86 1.34
C LYS A 19 -7.60 -7.40 -0.09
N VAL A 20 -6.57 -7.06 -0.86
CA VAL A 20 -6.43 -7.51 -2.25
C VAL A 20 -6.20 -9.01 -2.29
N ASP A 21 -5.31 -9.55 -1.46
CA ASP A 21 -5.06 -10.98 -1.37
C ASP A 21 -6.31 -11.76 -0.97
N GLN A 22 -7.10 -11.26 0.00
CA GLN A 22 -8.38 -11.87 0.38
C GLN A 22 -9.40 -11.92 -0.76
N PHE A 23 -9.36 -10.94 -1.68
CA PHE A 23 -10.26 -10.91 -2.83
C PHE A 23 -9.79 -11.83 -3.97
N ILE A 24 -8.47 -12.03 -4.08
CA ILE A 24 -7.84 -12.78 -5.17
C ILE A 24 -7.71 -14.26 -4.82
N GLN A 25 -7.26 -14.61 -3.61
CA GLN A 25 -7.04 -15.99 -3.14
C GLN A 25 -8.19 -16.96 -3.44
N PRO A 26 -9.47 -16.67 -3.14
CA PRO A 26 -10.56 -17.62 -3.39
C PRO A 26 -10.83 -17.88 -4.88
N ARG A 27 -10.25 -17.09 -5.80
CA ARG A 27 -10.35 -17.27 -7.25
C ARG A 27 -9.08 -17.88 -7.87
N THR A 28 -8.06 -18.15 -7.07
CA THR A 28 -6.76 -18.60 -7.56
C THR A 28 -6.69 -20.13 -7.58
N PRO A 29 -6.19 -20.75 -8.66
CA PRO A 29 -5.96 -22.19 -8.71
C PRO A 29 -4.88 -22.65 -7.72
N ASN A 30 -5.10 -23.79 -7.09
CA ASN A 30 -4.11 -24.45 -6.23
C ASN A 30 -2.79 -24.65 -6.99
N GLY A 31 -1.67 -24.26 -6.38
CA GLY A 31 -0.33 -24.31 -6.99
C GLY A 31 0.09 -23.05 -7.76
N LEU A 32 -0.84 -22.16 -8.14
CA LEU A 32 -0.54 -20.84 -8.72
C LEU A 32 -0.61 -19.70 -7.70
N GLU A 33 -0.95 -19.99 -6.45
CA GLU A 33 -1.15 -19.01 -5.37
C GLU A 33 0.03 -18.07 -5.19
N MET A 34 1.26 -18.59 -5.15
CA MET A 34 2.45 -17.74 -5.00
C MET A 34 2.69 -16.85 -6.22
N LEU A 35 2.41 -17.35 -7.43
CA LEU A 35 2.55 -16.55 -8.65
C LEU A 35 1.55 -15.39 -8.63
N PHE A 36 0.29 -15.67 -8.30
CA PHE A 36 -0.77 -14.68 -8.27
C PHE A 36 -0.61 -13.69 -7.11
N ASN A 37 -0.15 -14.13 -5.93
CA ASN A 37 0.15 -13.26 -4.79
C ASN A 37 1.33 -12.33 -5.12
N ASN A 38 2.38 -12.82 -5.78
CA ASN A 38 3.50 -11.98 -6.20
C ASN A 38 3.11 -10.97 -7.30
N PHE A 39 2.26 -11.38 -8.24
CA PHE A 39 1.73 -10.47 -9.27
C PHE A 39 0.81 -9.40 -8.67
N SER A 40 -0.10 -9.80 -7.77
CA SER A 40 -0.95 -8.92 -6.98
C SER A 40 -0.12 -7.87 -6.22
N ALA A 41 0.93 -8.32 -5.52
CA ALA A 41 1.87 -7.46 -4.81
C ALA A 41 2.54 -6.45 -5.74
N GLY A 42 2.97 -6.91 -6.92
CA GLY A 42 3.60 -6.08 -7.95
C GLY A 42 2.68 -4.97 -8.44
N PHE A 43 1.43 -5.30 -8.80
CA PHE A 43 0.46 -4.30 -9.23
C PHE A 43 0.09 -3.33 -8.11
N LEU A 44 -0.13 -3.84 -6.89
CA LEU A 44 -0.43 -2.99 -5.74
C LEU A 44 0.71 -1.99 -5.48
N ALA A 45 1.96 -2.46 -5.48
CA ALA A 45 3.14 -1.63 -5.30
C ALA A 45 3.28 -0.58 -6.41
N PHE A 46 2.97 -0.94 -7.66
CA PHE A 46 2.97 -0.01 -8.79
C PHE A 46 1.95 1.12 -8.58
N PHE A 47 0.69 0.78 -8.29
CA PHE A 47 -0.35 1.78 -8.03
C PHE A 47 -0.04 2.63 -6.79
N MET A 48 0.45 2.01 -5.71
CA MET A 48 0.84 2.70 -4.48
C MET A 48 2.04 3.62 -4.65
N THR A 49 2.94 3.31 -5.57
CA THR A 49 4.07 4.21 -5.89
C THR A 49 3.56 5.45 -6.61
N ILE A 50 2.71 5.29 -7.63
CA ILE A 50 2.11 6.40 -8.37
C ILE A 50 1.26 7.28 -7.44
N LEU A 51 0.38 6.65 -6.65
CA LEU A 51 -0.44 7.35 -5.67
C LEU A 51 0.41 7.96 -4.57
N GLY A 52 1.43 7.27 -4.10
CA GLY A 52 2.36 7.73 -3.07
C GLY A 52 3.01 9.06 -3.45
N PHE A 53 3.46 9.22 -4.69
CA PHE A 53 4.00 10.50 -5.16
C PHE A 53 2.98 11.65 -5.10
N LYS A 54 1.68 11.38 -5.36
CA LYS A 54 0.62 12.39 -5.32
C LYS A 54 0.08 12.65 -3.90
N ILE A 55 0.10 11.64 -3.05
CA ILE A 55 -0.49 11.63 -1.71
C ILE A 55 0.52 12.04 -0.62
N LEU A 56 1.81 11.80 -0.82
CA LEU A 56 2.86 12.14 0.15
C LEU A 56 2.89 13.63 0.52
N GLY A 57 2.65 14.54 -0.43
CA GLY A 57 2.57 15.98 -0.18
C GLY A 57 1.47 16.35 0.83
N PRO A 58 0.18 16.14 0.48
CA PRO A 58 -0.94 16.55 1.34
C PRO A 58 -1.04 15.76 2.64
N ILE A 59 -0.65 14.47 2.67
CA ILE A 59 -0.66 13.70 3.92
C ILE A 59 0.33 14.28 4.93
N VAL A 60 1.52 14.67 4.48
CA VAL A 60 2.55 15.19 5.40
C VAL A 60 2.19 16.61 5.86
N GLU A 61 1.66 17.47 4.99
CA GLU A 61 1.14 18.78 5.40
C GLU A 61 -0.02 18.65 6.39
N GLY A 62 -0.96 17.73 6.15
CA GLY A 62 -2.07 17.46 7.06
C GLY A 62 -1.60 16.97 8.43
N LEU A 63 -0.64 16.04 8.47
CA LEU A 63 -0.08 15.55 9.73
C LEU A 63 0.68 16.63 10.49
N MET A 64 1.48 17.45 9.80
CA MET A 64 2.20 18.58 10.41
C MET A 64 1.21 19.56 11.02
N LYS A 65 0.04 19.75 10.41
CA LYS A 65 -1.02 20.63 10.94
C LYS A 65 -1.73 20.07 12.16
N ILE A 66 -1.82 18.74 12.28
CA ILE A 66 -2.45 18.05 13.43
C ILE A 66 -1.46 17.90 14.59
N LEU A 67 -0.19 17.58 14.31
CA LEU A 67 0.85 17.33 15.33
C LEU A 67 1.64 18.59 15.72
N GLY A 68 1.64 19.62 14.88
CA GLY A 68 2.24 20.92 15.16
C GLY A 68 1.26 21.90 15.84
N ALA A 69 0.06 21.44 16.16
CA ALA A 69 -0.91 22.13 17.02
C ALA A 69 -0.77 21.67 18.47
#